data_AF-A0A429EBA8-F1
#
_entry.id   AF-A0A429EBA8-F1
#
_cell.length_a   1.000
_cell.length_b   1.000
_cell.length_c   1.000
_cell.angle_alpha   90.00
_cell.angle_beta   90.00
_cell.angle_gamma   90.00
#
_symmetry.space_group_name_H-M   'P 1'
#
loop_
_entity.id
_entity.type
_entity.pdbx_description
1 polymer ?
#
loop_
_entity_poly.entity_id
_entity_poly.type
_entity_poly.pdbx_seq_one_letter_code
_entity_poly.pdbx_strand_id
1 'polypeptide(L)'
;MPARDEPIERRGTEPVESIDLAEHAQELASARAAGRQAPAGRLLGLPELPGGDVWVDTAGASAVTGIAPKTITGWLTRGGPKALPFPAPHRFLYRNHWPLSELEDWAQAYRAESRT
;
A
#
# COMPACT_ATOMS: atom_id res chain seq x y z
N MET A 1 -39.45 37.27 25.01
CA MET A 1 -38.53 36.72 23.99
C MET A 1 -37.34 36.10 24.70
N PRO A 2 -37.24 34.77 24.77
CA PRO A 2 -35.94 34.20 24.40
C PRO A 2 -36.10 32.85 23.70
N ALA A 3 -35.62 32.73 22.46
CA ALA A 3 -35.20 31.45 21.93
C ALA A 3 -33.70 31.35 22.23
N ARG A 4 -33.35 30.46 23.16
CA ARG A 4 -31.99 29.99 23.37
C ARG A 4 -31.59 29.25 22.09
N ASP A 5 -30.60 29.76 21.40
CA ASP A 5 -29.91 29.05 20.31
C ASP A 5 -29.23 27.83 20.94
N GLU A 6 -29.79 26.65 20.72
CA GLU A 6 -29.22 25.39 21.21
C GLU A 6 -27.92 25.08 20.44
N PRO A 7 -26.86 24.62 21.13
CA PRO A 7 -25.62 24.28 20.46
C PRO A 7 -25.85 23.07 19.55
N ILE A 8 -25.61 23.27 18.26
CA ILE A 8 -25.65 22.21 17.24
C ILE A 8 -24.61 21.15 17.62
N GLU A 9 -25.05 20.05 18.21
CA GLU A 9 -24.23 18.85 18.42
C GLU A 9 -23.70 18.38 17.07
N ARG A 10 -22.41 18.59 16.84
CA ARG A 10 -21.69 17.98 15.73
C ARG A 10 -21.60 16.49 16.03
N ARG A 11 -22.55 15.70 15.52
CA ARG A 11 -22.40 14.24 15.44
C ARG A 11 -21.07 13.97 14.74
N GLY A 12 -20.11 13.43 15.48
CA GLY A 12 -18.86 12.96 14.92
C GLY A 12 -19.19 11.95 13.82
N THR A 13 -18.64 12.14 12.63
CA THR A 13 -18.62 11.10 11.60
C THR A 13 -17.98 9.87 12.21
N GLU A 14 -18.78 8.83 12.42
CA GLU A 14 -18.28 7.52 12.83
C GLU A 14 -17.16 7.11 11.86
N PRO A 15 -16.00 6.64 12.35
CA PRO A 15 -14.92 6.19 11.48
C PRO A 15 -15.43 5.08 10.56
N VAL A 16 -15.21 5.25 9.25
CA VAL A 16 -15.37 4.17 8.27
C VAL A 16 -14.50 2.99 8.72
N GLU A 17 -15.06 1.79 8.66
CA GLU A 17 -14.45 0.51 9.04
C GLU A 17 -12.93 0.48 8.80
N SER A 18 -12.18 0.34 9.89
CA SER A 18 -10.72 0.28 9.83
C SER A 18 -10.31 -1.16 9.51
N ILE A 19 -10.05 -1.45 8.24
CA ILE A 19 -9.46 -2.72 7.83
C ILE A 19 -8.01 -2.77 8.34
N ASP A 20 -7.63 -3.86 9.01
CA ASP A 20 -6.25 -4.08 9.44
C ASP A 20 -5.33 -4.28 8.23
N LEU A 21 -4.17 -3.61 8.25
CA LEU A 21 -3.25 -3.62 7.12
C LEU A 21 -2.66 -5.01 6.84
N ALA A 22 -2.45 -5.82 7.87
CA ALA A 22 -1.93 -7.18 7.72
C ALA A 22 -3.01 -8.13 7.20
N GLU A 23 -4.25 -7.98 7.68
CA GLU A 23 -5.42 -8.70 7.15
C GLU A 23 -5.60 -8.42 5.65
N HIS A 24 -5.62 -7.15 5.25
CA HIS A 24 -5.76 -6.77 3.85
C HIS A 24 -4.60 -7.30 2.98
N ALA A 25 -3.36 -7.26 3.49
CA ALA A 25 -2.21 -7.84 2.79
C ALA A 25 -2.36 -9.35 2.57
N GLN A 26 -2.93 -10.08 3.53
CA GLN A 26 -3.17 -11.52 3.43
C GLN A 26 -4.26 -11.84 2.39
N GLU A 27 -5.33 -11.05 2.34
CA GLU A 27 -6.37 -11.17 1.31
C GLU A 27 -5.79 -10.96 -0.09
N LEU A 28 -4.99 -9.91 -0.26
CA LEU A 28 -4.32 -9.59 -1.52
C LEU A 28 -3.36 -10.71 -1.94
N ALA A 29 -2.57 -11.24 -1.01
CA ALA A 29 -1.67 -12.36 -1.27
C ALA A 29 -2.45 -13.61 -1.73
N SER A 30 -3.59 -13.90 -1.08
CA SER A 30 -4.46 -15.03 -1.42
C SER A 30 -5.09 -14.87 -2.80
N ALA A 31 -5.57 -13.66 -3.13
CA ALA A 31 -6.12 -13.36 -4.45
C ALA A 31 -5.09 -13.54 -5.56
N ARG A 32 -3.84 -13.11 -5.33
CA ARG A 32 -2.74 -13.29 -6.27
C ARG A 32 -2.34 -14.76 -6.43
N ALA A 33 -2.29 -15.52 -5.33
CA ALA A 33 -2.05 -16.96 -5.38
C ALA A 33 -3.12 -17.70 -6.17
N ALA A 34 -4.37 -17.22 -6.15
CA ALA A 34 -5.47 -17.71 -6.97
C ALA A 34 -5.42 -17.23 -8.45
N GLY A 35 -4.38 -16.50 -8.87
CA GLY A 35 -4.20 -16.02 -10.24
C GLY A 35 -5.04 -14.79 -10.59
N ARG A 36 -5.67 -14.13 -9.61
CA ARG A 36 -6.40 -12.88 -9.87
C ARG A 36 -5.40 -11.77 -10.18
N GLN A 37 -5.59 -11.12 -11.33
CA GLN A 37 -4.78 -9.96 -11.73
C GLN A 37 -5.13 -8.74 -10.87
N ALA A 38 -4.13 -7.87 -10.65
CA ALA A 38 -4.36 -6.58 -10.03
C ALA A 38 -5.22 -5.69 -10.96
N PRO A 39 -6.20 -4.96 -10.43
CA PRO A 39 -6.96 -4.01 -11.23
C PRO A 39 -6.02 -2.90 -11.74
N ALA A 40 -6.19 -2.48 -13.00
CA ALA A 40 -5.44 -1.37 -13.59
C ALA A 40 -5.47 -0.14 -12.66
N GLY A 41 -4.37 0.63 -12.58
CA GLY A 41 -4.14 1.74 -11.63
C GLY A 41 -5.07 2.96 -11.74
N ARG A 42 -6.32 2.79 -12.16
CA ARG A 42 -7.34 3.82 -12.31
C ARG A 42 -7.96 4.17 -10.96
N LEU A 43 -7.17 4.80 -10.10
CA LEU A 43 -7.74 5.61 -9.04
C LEU A 43 -7.88 7.04 -9.57
N LEU A 44 -9.10 7.57 -9.62
CA LEU A 44 -9.34 8.96 -10.02
C LEU A 44 -8.53 9.88 -9.09
N GLY A 45 -7.56 10.60 -9.65
CA GLY A 45 -6.65 11.48 -8.91
C GLY A 45 -5.22 10.95 -8.73
N LEU A 46 -4.91 9.71 -9.14
CA LEU A 46 -3.54 9.24 -9.32
C LEU A 46 -3.12 9.33 -10.81
N PRO A 47 -1.83 9.62 -11.09
CA PRO A 47 -1.33 9.63 -12.47
C PRO A 47 -1.39 8.23 -13.06
N GLU A 48 -1.68 8.11 -14.36
CA GLU A 48 -1.60 6.84 -15.07
C GLU A 48 -0.14 6.39 -15.21
N LEU A 49 0.08 5.08 -15.08
CA LEU A 49 1.39 4.49 -15.32
C LEU A 49 1.50 3.96 -16.76
N PRO A 50 2.70 4.02 -17.37
CA PRO A 50 2.94 3.48 -18.69
C PRO A 50 2.74 1.97 -18.73
N GLY A 51 2.42 1.43 -19.91
CA GLY A 51 2.33 -0.02 -20.12
C GLY A 51 1.17 -0.72 -19.42
N GLY A 52 0.23 0.03 -18.83
CA GLY A 52 -0.89 -0.54 -18.08
C GLY A 52 -0.52 -0.99 -16.66
N ASP A 53 0.60 -0.52 -16.13
CA ASP A 53 1.04 -0.80 -14.76
C ASP A 53 0.09 -0.18 -13.73
N VAL A 54 0.21 -0.64 -12.48
CA VAL A 54 -0.75 -0.33 -11.42
C VAL A 54 -0.04 0.20 -10.18
N TRP A 55 -0.67 1.16 -9.52
CA TRP A 55 -0.19 1.66 -8.24
C TRP A 55 -0.53 0.67 -7.14
N VAL A 56 0.47 0.42 -6.29
CA VAL A 56 0.40 -0.52 -5.18
C VAL A 56 0.71 0.23 -3.90
N ASP A 57 -0.13 0.09 -2.89
CA ASP A 57 0.13 0.65 -1.55
C ASP A 57 0.94 -0.31 -0.67
N THR A 58 1.14 0.00 0.61
CA THR A 58 1.92 -0.85 1.52
C THR A 58 1.34 -2.27 1.68
N ALA A 59 0.01 -2.45 1.65
CA ALA A 59 -0.60 -3.77 1.76
C ALA A 59 -0.32 -4.59 0.50
N GLY A 60 -0.49 -3.97 -0.68
CA GLY A 60 -0.14 -4.62 -1.94
C GLY A 60 1.35 -4.91 -2.06
N ALA A 61 2.22 -4.02 -1.56
CA ALA A 61 3.67 -4.24 -1.56
C ALA A 61 4.04 -5.44 -0.69
N SER A 62 3.36 -5.59 0.46
CA SER A 62 3.49 -6.78 1.31
C SER A 62 3.05 -8.04 0.58
N ALA A 63 1.92 -8.00 -0.13
CA ALA A 63 1.41 -9.14 -0.89
C ALA A 63 2.34 -9.57 -2.05
N VAL A 64 2.98 -8.61 -2.74
CA VAL A 64 3.90 -8.88 -3.86
C VAL A 64 5.23 -9.44 -3.35
N THR A 65 5.79 -8.81 -2.32
CA THR A 65 7.15 -9.11 -1.85
C THR A 65 7.19 -10.25 -0.83
N GLY A 66 6.08 -10.50 -0.13
CA GLY A 66 5.99 -11.42 1.01
C GLY A 66 6.52 -10.84 2.33
N ILE A 67 6.88 -9.56 2.35
CA ILE A 67 7.48 -8.90 3.53
C ILE A 67 6.39 -8.21 4.33
N ALA A 68 6.42 -8.36 5.66
CA ALA A 68 5.43 -7.76 6.54
C ALA A 68 5.38 -6.22 6.39
N PRO A 69 4.19 -5.58 6.45
CA PRO A 69 4.05 -4.13 6.28
C PRO A 69 4.91 -3.31 7.24
N LYS A 70 5.03 -3.75 8.51
CA LYS A 70 5.89 -3.11 9.52
C LYS A 70 7.36 -3.13 9.12
N THR A 71 7.81 -4.20 8.47
CA THR A 71 9.19 -4.33 7.99
C THR A 71 9.45 -3.37 6.82
N ILE A 72 8.52 -3.28 5.87
CA ILE A 72 8.59 -2.32 4.75
C ILE A 72 8.71 -0.89 5.30
N THR A 73 7.79 -0.47 6.19
CA THR A 73 7.86 0.85 6.83
C THR A 73 9.18 1.06 7.56
N GLY A 74 9.66 0.04 8.28
CA GLY A 74 10.94 0.08 8.97
C GLY A 74 12.15 0.21 8.04
N TRP A 75 12.09 -0.35 6.84
CA TRP A 75 13.12 -0.22 5.81
C TRP A 75 13.10 1.16 5.15
N LEU A 76 11.93 1.72 4.88
CA LEU A 76 11.80 3.07 4.33
C LEU A 76 12.43 4.13 5.24
N THR A 77 12.37 3.94 6.57
CA THR A 77 13.06 4.82 7.52
C THR A 77 14.57 4.58 7.61
N ARG A 78 15.02 3.33 7.41
CA ARG A 78 16.39 2.90 7.71
C ARG A 78 17.27 2.66 6.48
N GLY A 79 16.72 2.77 5.27
CA GLY A 79 17.43 2.49 4.01
C GLY A 79 17.83 1.02 3.84
N GLY A 80 17.07 0.10 4.44
CA GLY A 80 17.30 -1.35 4.30
C GLY A 80 16.53 -1.97 3.12
N PRO A 81 16.80 -3.24 2.76
CA PRO A 81 17.96 -4.05 3.14
C PRO A 81 19.27 -3.52 2.53
N LYS A 82 20.42 -3.75 3.20
CA LYS A 82 21.71 -3.13 2.81
C LYS A 82 22.23 -3.56 1.43
N ALA A 83 22.04 -4.83 1.06
CA ALA A 83 22.55 -5.38 -0.21
C ALA A 83 21.67 -4.98 -1.41
N LEU A 84 20.36 -4.87 -1.19
CA LEU A 84 19.38 -4.53 -2.20
C LEU A 84 18.33 -3.59 -1.59
N PRO A 85 18.56 -2.27 -1.59
CA PRO A 85 17.67 -1.30 -0.97
C PRO A 85 16.23 -1.43 -1.45
N PHE A 86 15.25 -1.27 -0.55
CA PHE A 86 13.84 -1.31 -0.93
C PHE A 86 13.49 -0.09 -1.81
N PRO A 87 12.65 -0.25 -2.86
CA PRO A 87 12.29 0.83 -3.76
C PRO A 87 11.69 2.04 -3.01
N ALA A 88 12.07 3.24 -3.43
CA ALA A 88 11.56 4.46 -2.83
C ALA A 88 10.09 4.70 -3.22
N PRO A 89 9.19 5.07 -2.29
CA PRO A 89 7.78 5.28 -2.60
C PRO A 89 7.54 6.60 -3.31
N HIS A 90 6.53 6.60 -4.17
CA HIS A 90 5.81 7.80 -4.59
C HIS A 90 4.77 8.16 -3.53
N ARG A 91 4.74 9.44 -3.13
CA ARG A 91 3.82 9.90 -2.08
C ARG A 91 2.64 10.65 -2.67
N PHE A 92 1.45 10.06 -2.55
CA PHE A 92 0.18 10.66 -2.97
C PHE A 92 -0.81 10.62 -1.83
N LEU A 93 -1.50 11.73 -1.56
CA LEU A 93 -2.52 11.82 -0.49
C LEU A 93 -2.01 11.28 0.86
N TYR A 94 -0.75 11.60 1.20
CA TYR A 94 -0.04 11.16 2.40
C TYR A 94 0.25 9.65 2.50
N ARG A 95 -0.11 8.85 1.49
CA ARG A 95 0.17 7.41 1.41
C ARG A 95 1.33 7.12 0.45
N ASN A 96 2.00 6.02 0.72
CA ASN A 96 3.10 5.51 -0.09
C ASN A 96 2.54 4.59 -1.17
N HIS A 97 2.99 4.79 -2.41
CA HIS A 97 2.62 4.01 -3.57
C HIS A 97 3.87 3.64 -4.37
N TRP A 98 3.82 2.49 -5.04
CA TRP A 98 4.85 2.02 -5.96
C TRP A 98 4.20 1.49 -7.24
N PRO A 99 4.88 1.57 -8.39
CA PRO A 99 4.53 0.76 -9.55
C PRO A 99 4.61 -0.73 -9.19
N LEU A 100 3.63 -1.53 -9.62
CA LEU A 100 3.63 -2.98 -9.36
C LEU A 100 4.84 -3.64 -10.00
N SER A 101 5.15 -3.28 -11.25
CA SER A 101 6.29 -3.85 -12.00
C SER A 101 7.61 -3.69 -11.24
N GLU A 102 7.87 -2.51 -10.67
CA GLU A 102 9.07 -2.22 -9.90
C GLU A 102 9.18 -3.12 -8.65
N LEU A 103 8.06 -3.37 -7.96
CA LEU A 103 8.04 -4.25 -6.80
C LEU A 103 8.21 -5.73 -7.19
N GLU A 104 7.68 -6.15 -8.33
CA GLU A 104 7.84 -7.50 -8.85
C GLU A 104 9.29 -7.78 -9.23
N ASP A 105 9.92 -6.86 -9.98
CA ASP A 105 11.33 -6.93 -10.37
C ASP A 105 12.24 -6.96 -9.13
N TRP A 106 12.00 -6.06 -8.17
CA TRP A 106 12.76 -6.03 -6.93
C TRP A 106 12.57 -7.31 -6.12
N ALA A 107 11.34 -7.83 -6.00
CA ALA A 107 11.06 -9.05 -5.24
C ALA A 107 11.76 -10.27 -5.86
N GLN A 108 11.81 -10.33 -7.19
CA GLN A 108 12.54 -11.36 -7.92
C GLN A 108 14.04 -11.31 -7.60
N ALA A 109 14.65 -10.11 -7.67
CA ALA A 109 16.06 -9.91 -7.34
C ALA A 109 16.35 -10.23 -5.87
N TYR A 110 15.49 -9.79 -4.95
CA TYR A 110 15.65 -10.02 -3.51
C TYR A 110 15.61 -11.51 -3.14
N ARG A 111 14.71 -12.29 -3.77
CA ARG A 111 14.65 -13.74 -3.57
C ARG A 111 15.85 -14.46 -4.17
N ALA A 112 16.43 -13.97 -5.25
CA ALA A 112 17.65 -14.52 -5.84
C ALA A 112 18.86 -14.31 -4.91
N GLU A 113 19.02 -13.09 -4.38
CA GLU A 113 20.06 -12.76 -3.40
C GLU A 113 19.92 -13.58 -2.12
N SER A 114 18.70 -13.74 -1.60
CA SER A 114 18.44 -14.47 -0.34
C SER A 114 18.67 -15.98 -0.43
N ARG A 115 18.86 -16.53 -1.64
CA ARG A 115 19.11 -17.96 -1.89
C ARG A 115 20.59 -18.29 -2.09
N THR A 116 21.45 -17.27 -2.15
CA THR A 116 22.90 -17.38 -2.34
C THR A 116 23.60 -17.32 -0.98
#